data_AF-A0A7W1L7S9-F1
#
_entry.id   AF-A0A7W1L7S9-F1
#
_cell.length_a   1.000
_cell.length_b   1.000
_cell.length_c   1.000
_cell.angle_alpha   90.00
_cell.angle_beta   90.00
_cell.angle_gamma   90.00
#
_symmetry.space_group_name_H-M   'P 1'
#
loop_
_entity.id
_entity.type
_entity.pdbx_description
1 polymer ?
#
loop_
_entity_poly.entity_id
_entity_poly.type
_entity_poly.pdbx_seq_one_letter_code
_entity_poly.pdbx_strand_id
1 'polypeptide(L)'
;PSLVLIVLADQLGRSVGDMYKGAWGPSLLQVLLFAFFTFLVSVFKPEWVPAIPKEDLKLRGWALVKKALAGILPAGVLIFLVLGTLLLGLATPTEAGAMGTIGALVLAIQRNPGLNRFGRIVFWTGVAAAGVAAVIGFFAFKSVPFKIALGALYTCIVYVCIRGLFIPDLRVLLVRAVKATMRLTAMVIFILIGSTCFSIVFQGVDGGRWLEHLLTDLPGGVWGFLIVVNLFVFFIAFFLDFFEIVFIIVPLLAPIAKTLLTPVVGEEAALIWFGVMLCVNLQTSFMHPPFGFALFYLRGVAPKEVKSSDIYMGAIPWVFLQMILVALVVAFPKQVTMFLDKPLNIDYDKVKIEMPVDSFPSGEDPTKAIERGLRK
;
A
#
# COMPACT_ATOMS: atom_id res chain seq x y z
N PRO A 1 -3.52 -2.58 -4.11
CA PRO A 1 -2.19 -2.19 -4.62
C PRO A 1 -1.37 -1.45 -3.54
N SER A 2 -1.17 -2.09 -2.39
CA SER A 2 -0.35 -1.56 -1.29
C SER A 2 1.12 -1.38 -1.72
N LEU A 3 1.66 -2.36 -2.45
CA LEU A 3 3.04 -2.35 -2.88
C LEU A 3 3.34 -1.19 -3.85
N VAL A 4 2.50 -0.96 -4.86
CA VAL A 4 2.68 0.12 -5.83
C VAL A 4 2.76 1.49 -5.15
N LEU A 5 1.90 1.73 -4.15
CA LEU A 5 1.92 2.99 -3.38
C LEU A 5 3.19 3.15 -2.55
N ILE A 6 3.73 2.07 -1.97
CA ILE A 6 4.99 2.12 -1.21
C ILE A 6 6.15 2.50 -2.13
N VAL A 7 6.24 1.88 -3.32
CA VAL A 7 7.32 2.17 -4.28
C VAL A 7 7.17 3.58 -4.86
N LEU A 8 5.93 4.00 -5.18
CA LEU A 8 5.67 5.36 -5.63
C LEU A 8 6.03 6.41 -4.56
N ALA A 9 5.74 6.14 -3.29
CA ALA A 9 6.10 7.02 -2.19
C ALA A 9 7.61 7.26 -2.14
N ASP A 10 8.38 6.18 -2.25
CA ASP A 10 9.84 6.21 -2.29
C ASP A 10 10.36 7.01 -3.50
N GLN A 11 9.88 6.68 -4.71
CA GLN A 11 10.33 7.35 -5.93
C GLN A 11 9.90 8.82 -6.03
N LEU A 12 8.80 9.20 -5.39
CA LEU A 12 8.33 10.59 -5.32
C LEU A 12 8.90 11.35 -4.11
N GLY A 13 9.68 10.70 -3.25
CA GLY A 13 10.24 11.30 -2.04
C GLY A 13 9.17 11.74 -1.03
N ARG A 14 8.06 10.99 -0.91
CA ARG A 14 6.94 11.29 -0.01
C ARG A 14 6.75 10.20 1.04
N SER A 15 6.06 10.56 2.12
CA SER A 15 5.70 9.62 3.18
C SER A 15 4.80 8.52 2.63
N VAL A 16 5.15 7.26 2.93
CA VAL A 16 4.31 6.09 2.63
C VAL A 16 2.93 6.26 3.27
N GLY A 17 2.87 6.75 4.51
CA GLY A 17 1.61 6.97 5.23
C GLY A 17 0.68 7.95 4.50
N ASP A 18 1.23 9.04 3.95
CA ASP A 18 0.43 10.05 3.25
C ASP A 18 -0.05 9.57 1.89
N MET A 19 0.75 8.77 1.19
CA MET A 19 0.31 8.06 -0.02
C MET A 19 -0.87 7.11 0.26
N TYR A 20 -0.85 6.41 1.40
CA TYR A 20 -1.98 5.58 1.83
C TYR A 20 -3.22 6.41 2.20
N LYS A 21 -3.06 7.47 3.00
CA LYS A 21 -4.17 8.38 3.35
C LYS A 21 -4.80 8.97 2.09
N GLY A 22 -3.97 9.43 1.15
CA GLY A 22 -4.43 9.98 -0.13
C GLY A 22 -5.17 8.97 -1.00
N ALA A 23 -4.83 7.68 -0.92
CA ALA A 23 -5.52 6.64 -1.67
C ALA A 23 -6.91 6.28 -1.14
N TRP A 24 -7.29 6.67 0.09
CA TRP A 24 -8.55 6.27 0.71
C TRP A 24 -9.78 6.78 -0.04
N GLY A 25 -9.81 8.07 -0.38
CA GLY A 25 -10.95 8.66 -1.10
C GLY A 25 -11.22 7.98 -2.43
N PRO A 26 -10.22 7.87 -3.34
CA PRO A 26 -10.36 7.13 -4.59
C PRO A 26 -10.74 5.67 -4.37
N SER A 27 -10.19 5.00 -3.35
CA SER A 27 -10.50 3.59 -3.07
C SER A 27 -11.95 3.38 -2.64
N LEU A 28 -12.48 4.24 -1.75
CA LEU A 28 -13.88 4.19 -1.34
C LEU A 28 -14.80 4.46 -2.52
N LEU A 29 -14.45 5.44 -3.36
CA LEU A 29 -15.19 5.74 -4.58
C LEU A 29 -15.19 4.55 -5.55
N GLN A 30 -14.05 3.89 -5.73
CA GLN A 30 -13.93 2.67 -6.55
C GLN A 30 -14.84 1.55 -6.03
N VAL A 31 -14.83 1.30 -4.73
CA VAL A 31 -15.70 0.28 -4.10
C VAL A 31 -17.17 0.61 -4.33
N LEU A 32 -17.56 1.87 -4.15
CA LEU A 32 -18.93 2.31 -4.39
C LEU A 32 -19.33 2.18 -5.87
N LEU A 33 -18.47 2.57 -6.80
CA LEU A 33 -18.71 2.42 -8.24
C LEU A 33 -18.92 0.95 -8.62
N PHE A 34 -18.05 0.06 -8.13
CA PHE A 34 -18.11 -1.37 -8.41
C PHE A 34 -19.35 -2.02 -7.78
N ALA A 35 -19.65 -1.69 -6.52
CA ALA A 35 -20.82 -2.19 -5.83
C ALA A 35 -22.12 -1.69 -6.48
N PHE A 36 -22.18 -0.41 -6.83
CA PHE A 36 -23.32 0.20 -7.49
C PHE A 36 -23.54 -0.40 -8.88
N PHE A 37 -22.49 -0.52 -9.69
CA PHE A 37 -22.59 -1.19 -10.99
C PHE A 37 -23.08 -2.64 -10.85
N THR A 38 -22.52 -3.41 -9.91
CA THR A 38 -22.95 -4.80 -9.66
C THR A 38 -24.42 -4.87 -9.24
N PHE A 39 -24.87 -3.94 -8.40
CA PHE A 39 -26.27 -3.83 -7.99
C PHE A 39 -27.19 -3.48 -9.17
N LEU A 40 -26.79 -2.54 -10.04
CA LEU A 40 -27.56 -2.23 -11.24
C LEU A 40 -27.67 -3.44 -12.16
N VAL A 41 -26.57 -4.16 -12.40
CA VAL A 41 -26.58 -5.38 -13.22
C VAL A 41 -27.48 -6.45 -12.60
N SER A 42 -27.47 -6.64 -11.28
CA SER A 42 -28.33 -7.63 -10.63
C SER A 42 -29.82 -7.31 -10.70
N VAL A 43 -30.19 -6.02 -10.75
CA VAL A 43 -31.58 -5.59 -10.91
C VAL A 43 -32.02 -5.64 -12.37
N PHE A 44 -31.22 -5.11 -13.30
CA PHE A 44 -31.62 -4.97 -14.70
C PHE A 44 -31.32 -6.18 -15.57
N LYS A 45 -30.27 -6.96 -15.25
CA LYS A 45 -29.86 -8.17 -15.96
C LYS A 45 -29.49 -9.29 -14.98
N PRO A 46 -30.46 -9.80 -14.19
CA PRO A 46 -30.21 -10.85 -13.20
C PRO A 46 -29.63 -12.14 -13.82
N GLU A 47 -29.89 -12.40 -15.10
CA GLU A 47 -29.35 -13.55 -15.84
C GLU A 47 -27.82 -13.51 -15.97
N TRP A 48 -27.19 -12.33 -15.93
CA TRP A 48 -25.73 -12.17 -16.03
C TRP A 48 -25.02 -12.42 -14.69
N VAL A 49 -25.77 -12.38 -13.58
CA VAL A 49 -25.28 -12.61 -12.21
C VAL A 49 -26.19 -13.62 -11.51
N PRO A 50 -26.28 -14.87 -12.03
CA PRO A 50 -27.21 -15.87 -11.52
C PRO A 50 -26.94 -16.17 -10.04
N ALA A 51 -28.01 -16.29 -9.27
CA ALA A 51 -27.91 -16.66 -7.87
C ALA A 51 -27.36 -18.09 -7.74
N ILE A 52 -26.57 -18.32 -6.68
CA ILE A 52 -26.08 -19.65 -6.32
C ILE A 52 -27.30 -20.58 -6.12
N PRO A 53 -27.32 -21.77 -6.73
CA PRO A 53 -28.41 -22.74 -6.56
C PRO A 53 -28.70 -23.00 -5.09
N LYS A 54 -29.98 -23.17 -4.73
CA LYS A 54 -30.39 -23.34 -3.32
C LYS A 54 -29.78 -24.58 -2.68
N GLU A 55 -29.41 -25.57 -3.47
CA GLU A 55 -28.77 -26.83 -3.07
C GLU A 55 -27.31 -26.61 -2.59
N ASP A 56 -26.60 -25.63 -3.14
CA ASP A 56 -25.23 -25.29 -2.77
C ASP A 56 -25.15 -24.33 -1.56
N LEU A 57 -26.30 -23.77 -1.15
CA LEU A 57 -26.42 -22.90 0.03
C LEU A 57 -26.42 -23.72 1.33
N LYS A 58 -25.27 -24.32 1.67
CA LYS A 58 -25.08 -25.17 2.86
C LYS A 58 -25.22 -24.43 4.19
N LEU A 59 -25.05 -23.11 4.21
CA LEU A 59 -25.09 -22.28 5.43
C LEU A 59 -25.95 -21.04 5.20
N ARG A 60 -26.84 -20.72 6.14
CA ARG A 60 -27.69 -19.52 6.11
C ARG A 60 -27.66 -18.76 7.43
N GLY A 61 -27.95 -17.47 7.38
CA GLY A 61 -28.05 -16.59 8.55
C GLY A 61 -26.76 -16.52 9.37
N TRP A 62 -26.89 -16.66 10.69
CA TRP A 62 -25.79 -16.47 11.64
C TRP A 62 -24.63 -17.46 11.48
N ALA A 63 -24.91 -18.70 11.06
CA ALA A 63 -23.86 -19.70 10.85
C ALA A 63 -22.93 -19.32 9.67
N LEU A 64 -23.50 -18.72 8.62
CA LEU A 64 -22.73 -18.18 7.50
C LEU A 64 -21.91 -16.97 7.94
N VAL A 65 -22.52 -16.03 8.65
CA VAL A 65 -21.84 -14.84 9.19
C VAL A 65 -20.68 -15.24 10.08
N LYS A 66 -20.88 -16.19 11.01
CA LYS A 66 -19.82 -16.71 11.87
C LYS A 66 -18.67 -17.33 11.08
N LYS A 67 -18.96 -18.11 10.04
CA LYS A 67 -17.93 -18.72 9.19
C LYS A 67 -17.18 -17.66 8.36
N ALA A 68 -17.90 -16.69 7.81
CA ALA A 68 -17.31 -15.58 7.07
C ALA A 68 -16.41 -14.72 7.96
N LEU A 69 -16.90 -14.30 9.14
CA LEU A 69 -16.12 -13.56 10.12
C LEU A 69 -14.91 -14.35 10.62
N ALA A 70 -15.02 -15.66 10.83
CA ALA A 70 -13.87 -16.50 11.18
C ALA A 70 -12.78 -16.54 10.10
N GLY A 71 -13.15 -16.30 8.83
CA GLY A 71 -12.20 -16.16 7.72
C GLY A 71 -11.63 -14.75 7.58
N ILE A 72 -12.50 -13.74 7.64
CA ILE A 72 -12.19 -12.32 7.38
C ILE A 72 -11.45 -11.69 8.56
N LEU A 73 -11.91 -11.93 9.79
CA LEU A 73 -11.37 -11.24 10.98
C LEU A 73 -9.87 -11.49 11.17
N PRO A 74 -9.33 -12.71 11.06
CA PRO A 74 -7.89 -12.92 11.21
C PRO A 74 -7.05 -12.21 10.14
N ALA A 75 -7.53 -12.19 8.89
CA ALA A 75 -6.88 -11.46 7.81
C ALA A 75 -7.00 -9.95 8.00
N GLY A 76 -8.16 -9.46 8.44
CA GLY A 76 -8.41 -8.06 8.78
C GLY A 76 -7.51 -7.59 9.91
N VAL A 77 -7.36 -8.35 10.99
CA VAL A 77 -6.42 -8.06 12.09
C VAL A 77 -5.00 -7.95 11.57
N LEU A 78 -4.57 -8.84 10.67
CA LEU A 78 -3.24 -8.77 10.06
C LEU A 78 -3.06 -7.50 9.21
N ILE A 79 -4.07 -7.13 8.42
CA ILE A 79 -4.06 -5.90 7.63
C ILE A 79 -3.98 -4.68 8.55
N PHE A 80 -4.81 -4.61 9.59
CA PHE A 80 -4.78 -3.53 10.57
C PHE A 80 -3.45 -3.45 11.32
N LEU A 81 -2.84 -4.59 11.63
CA LEU A 81 -1.53 -4.62 12.29
C LEU A 81 -0.45 -4.02 11.39
N VAL A 82 -0.39 -4.41 10.11
CA VAL A 82 0.61 -3.91 9.16
C VAL A 82 0.33 -2.45 8.77
N LEU A 83 -0.90 -2.16 8.33
CA LEU A 83 -1.26 -0.83 7.85
C LEU A 83 -1.37 0.18 9.00
N GLY A 84 -1.90 -0.23 10.15
CA GLY A 84 -2.04 0.64 11.32
C GLY A 84 -0.68 1.06 11.89
N THR A 85 0.29 0.14 11.95
CA THR A 85 1.66 0.48 12.40
C THR A 85 2.38 1.42 11.43
N LEU A 86 2.11 1.31 10.13
CA LEU A 86 2.60 2.27 9.13
C LEU A 86 1.95 3.64 9.26
N LEU A 87 0.62 3.70 9.39
CA LEU A 87 -0.12 4.95 9.45
C LEU A 87 0.18 5.75 10.72
N LEU A 88 0.40 5.06 11.84
CA LEU A 88 0.78 5.66 13.12
C LEU A 88 2.28 6.00 13.20
N GLY A 89 3.07 5.69 12.16
CA GLY A 89 4.52 5.90 12.17
C GLY A 89 5.27 5.08 13.22
N LEU A 90 4.66 4.01 13.72
CA LEU A 90 5.24 3.15 14.76
C LEU A 90 6.26 2.16 14.21
N ALA A 91 6.14 1.82 12.93
CA ALA A 91 7.01 0.88 12.25
C ALA A 91 7.34 1.40 10.84
N THR A 92 8.58 1.17 10.41
CA THR A 92 8.99 1.37 9.02
C THR A 92 8.33 0.33 8.10
N PRO A 93 8.25 0.58 6.77
CA PRO A 93 7.71 -0.40 5.80
C PRO A 93 8.30 -1.81 5.91
N THR A 94 9.60 -1.90 6.21
CA THR A 94 10.32 -3.17 6.38
C THR A 94 9.91 -3.89 7.66
N GLU A 95 9.83 -3.18 8.78
CA GLU A 95 9.36 -3.71 10.07
C GLU A 95 7.89 -4.15 10.00
N ALA A 96 7.03 -3.34 9.37
CA ALA A 96 5.63 -3.68 9.15
C ALA A 96 5.47 -4.94 8.28
N GLY A 97 6.29 -5.08 7.24
CA GLY A 97 6.34 -6.28 6.41
C GLY A 97 6.80 -7.54 7.18
N ALA A 98 7.79 -7.41 8.06
CA ALA A 98 8.25 -8.50 8.92
C ALA A 98 7.14 -8.96 9.87
N MET A 99 6.43 -8.01 10.51
CA MET A 99 5.28 -8.32 11.37
C MET A 99 4.16 -9.02 10.61
N GLY A 100 3.86 -8.57 9.38
CA GLY A 100 2.89 -9.22 8.49
C GLY A 100 3.26 -10.67 8.16
N THR A 101 4.54 -10.94 7.91
CA THR A 101 5.06 -12.28 7.62
C THR A 101 4.92 -13.22 8.82
N ILE A 102 5.29 -12.74 10.01
CA ILE A 102 5.14 -13.49 11.26
C ILE A 102 3.66 -13.80 11.52
N GLY A 103 2.78 -12.80 11.37
CA GLY A 103 1.35 -13.00 11.57
C GLY A 103 0.72 -13.97 10.56
N ALA A 104 1.11 -13.92 9.29
CA ALA A 104 0.67 -14.88 8.27
C ALA A 104 1.14 -16.31 8.58
N LEU A 105 2.40 -16.47 9.03
CA LEU A 105 2.95 -17.77 9.45
C LEU A 105 2.17 -18.34 10.64
N VAL A 106 1.92 -17.52 11.65
CA VAL A 106 1.14 -17.91 12.84
C VAL A 106 -0.28 -18.34 12.46
N LEU A 107 -0.96 -17.62 11.57
CA LEU A 107 -2.29 -17.99 11.06
C LEU A 107 -2.27 -19.29 10.25
N ALA A 108 -1.24 -19.50 9.43
CA ALA A 108 -1.08 -20.74 8.67
C ALA A 108 -0.88 -21.95 9.59
N ILE A 109 -0.10 -21.80 10.65
CA ILE A 109 0.13 -22.84 11.65
C ILE A 109 -1.15 -23.15 12.43
N GLN A 110 -1.92 -22.12 12.82
CA GLN A 110 -3.18 -22.29 13.55
C GLN A 110 -4.22 -23.06 12.72
N ARG A 111 -4.29 -22.80 11.41
CA ARG A 111 -5.21 -23.48 10.51
C ARG A 111 -4.77 -24.90 10.17
N ASN A 112 -3.51 -25.25 10.40
CA ASN A 112 -2.99 -26.57 10.09
C ASN A 112 -3.39 -27.59 11.19
N PRO A 113 -4.03 -28.71 10.84
CA PRO A 113 -4.42 -29.75 11.80
C PRO A 113 -3.24 -30.48 12.45
N GLY A 114 -2.02 -30.37 11.91
CA GLY A 114 -0.80 -30.97 12.48
C GLY A 114 -0.29 -30.34 13.79
N LEU A 115 -0.98 -29.34 14.35
CA LEU A 115 -0.57 -28.69 15.59
C LEU A 115 -0.96 -29.52 16.82
N ASN A 116 0.04 -30.05 17.53
CA ASN A 116 -0.16 -30.78 18.80
C ASN A 116 -0.94 -29.95 19.84
N ARG A 117 -1.62 -30.63 20.76
CA ARG A 117 -2.41 -30.00 21.86
C ARG A 117 -1.60 -28.95 22.63
N PHE A 118 -0.33 -29.23 22.91
CA PHE A 118 0.58 -28.27 23.57
C PHE A 118 0.84 -27.02 22.71
N GLY A 119 1.05 -27.17 21.40
CA GLY A 119 1.23 -26.05 20.48
C GLY A 119 0.00 -25.15 20.41
N ARG A 120 -1.21 -25.73 20.48
CA ARG A 120 -2.46 -24.96 20.59
C ARG A 120 -2.54 -24.16 21.89
N ILE A 121 -2.12 -24.74 23.01
CA ILE A 121 -2.07 -24.03 24.30
C ILE A 121 -1.10 -22.85 24.20
N VAL A 122 0.13 -23.07 23.71
CA VAL A 122 1.14 -22.02 23.56
C VAL A 122 0.66 -20.88 22.63
N PHE A 123 -0.08 -21.21 21.57
CA PHE A 123 -0.69 -20.21 20.71
C PHE A 123 -1.72 -19.35 21.47
N TRP A 124 -2.67 -19.97 22.18
CA TRP A 124 -3.68 -19.23 22.93
C TRP A 124 -3.10 -18.43 24.11
N THR A 125 -2.05 -18.93 24.76
CA THR A 125 -1.31 -18.15 25.77
C THR A 125 -0.61 -16.95 25.13
N GLY A 126 -0.06 -17.10 23.92
CA GLY A 126 0.49 -15.98 23.15
C GLY A 126 -0.57 -14.93 22.81
N VAL A 127 -1.75 -15.35 22.34
CA VAL A 127 -2.88 -14.43 22.06
C VAL A 127 -3.34 -13.70 23.33
N ALA A 128 -3.44 -14.40 24.46
CA ALA A 128 -3.77 -13.79 25.74
C ALA A 128 -2.70 -12.79 26.18
N ALA A 129 -1.41 -13.13 26.05
CA ALA A 129 -0.29 -12.24 26.34
C ALA A 129 -0.31 -10.98 25.44
N ALA A 130 -0.66 -11.12 24.16
CA ALA A 130 -0.84 -9.99 23.26
C ALA A 130 -1.98 -9.06 23.71
N GLY A 131 -3.14 -9.63 24.09
CA GLY A 131 -4.27 -8.87 24.60
C GLY A 131 -3.91 -8.10 25.89
N VAL A 132 -3.22 -8.76 26.81
CA VAL A 132 -2.73 -8.15 28.07
C VAL A 132 -1.71 -7.04 27.77
N ALA A 133 -0.76 -7.28 26.86
CA ALA A 133 0.22 -6.28 26.45
C ALA A 133 -0.46 -5.05 25.81
N ALA A 134 -1.52 -5.24 25.01
CA ALA A 134 -2.26 -4.15 24.39
C ALA A 134 -3.02 -3.30 25.43
N VAL A 135 -3.72 -3.95 26.38
CA VAL A 135 -4.45 -3.23 27.44
C VAL A 135 -3.48 -2.46 28.34
N ILE A 136 -2.41 -3.11 28.81
CA ILE A 136 -1.41 -2.44 29.66
C ILE A 136 -0.68 -1.36 28.85
N GLY A 137 -0.40 -1.59 27.57
CA GLY A 137 0.23 -0.61 26.69
C GLY A 137 -0.59 0.66 26.53
N PHE A 138 -1.92 0.55 26.53
CA PHE A 138 -2.84 1.69 26.45
C PHE A 138 -2.81 2.57 27.71
N PHE A 139 -2.78 1.96 28.90
CA PHE A 139 -2.80 2.69 30.18
C PHE A 139 -1.42 3.04 30.74
N ALA A 140 -0.41 2.20 30.49
CA ALA A 140 0.90 2.24 31.14
C ALA A 140 2.00 1.71 30.21
N PHE A 141 2.23 2.43 29.11
CA PHE A 141 3.27 2.14 28.13
C PHE A 141 4.66 2.07 28.79
N LYS A 142 5.46 1.04 28.45
CA LYS A 142 6.80 0.73 29.00
C LYS A 142 6.88 0.26 30.47
N SER A 143 5.75 0.05 31.15
CA SER A 143 5.73 -0.50 32.52
C SER A 143 6.36 -1.91 32.62
N VAL A 144 6.79 -2.32 33.82
CA VAL A 144 7.33 -3.69 34.04
C VAL A 144 6.33 -4.78 33.64
N PRO A 145 5.03 -4.69 34.00
CA PRO A 145 4.01 -5.63 33.53
C PRO A 145 3.87 -5.67 32.00
N PHE A 146 3.99 -4.53 31.32
CA PHE A 146 3.98 -4.46 29.85
C PHE A 146 5.15 -5.25 29.24
N LYS A 147 6.37 -5.08 29.77
CA LYS A 147 7.56 -5.80 29.29
C LYS A 147 7.46 -7.31 29.52
N ILE A 148 6.89 -7.74 30.65
CA ILE A 148 6.68 -9.17 30.94
C ILE A 148 5.67 -9.77 29.96
N ALA A 149 4.53 -9.10 29.75
CA ALA A 149 3.52 -9.55 28.79
C ALA A 149 4.08 -9.64 27.36
N LEU A 150 4.87 -8.64 26.97
CA LEU A 150 5.53 -8.62 25.67
C LEU A 150 6.59 -9.71 25.53
N GLY A 151 7.38 -9.98 26.58
CA GLY A 151 8.34 -11.08 26.61
C GLY A 151 7.66 -12.44 26.44
N ALA A 152 6.58 -12.69 27.17
CA ALA A 152 5.79 -13.91 27.04
C ALA A 152 5.20 -14.08 25.62
N LEU A 153 4.71 -12.99 25.02
CA LEU A 153 4.23 -12.98 23.64
C LEU A 153 5.35 -13.40 22.67
N TYR A 154 6.52 -12.78 22.75
CA TYR A 154 7.64 -13.10 21.85
C TYR A 154 8.10 -14.56 21.99
N THR A 155 8.19 -15.09 23.22
CA THR A 155 8.54 -16.49 23.44
C THR A 155 7.51 -17.43 22.82
N CYS A 156 6.21 -17.13 22.95
CA CYS A 156 5.15 -17.92 22.34
C CYS A 156 5.22 -17.89 20.81
N ILE A 157 5.44 -16.70 20.22
CA ILE A 157 5.60 -16.54 18.76
C ILE A 157 6.80 -17.37 18.27
N VAL A 158 7.96 -17.23 18.91
CA VAL A 158 9.17 -17.96 18.53
C VAL A 158 8.93 -19.48 18.59
N TYR A 159 8.30 -19.96 19.66
CA TYR A 159 7.95 -21.37 19.79
C TYR A 159 7.04 -21.84 18.65
N VAL A 160 5.96 -21.11 18.37
CA VAL A 160 5.02 -21.44 17.29
C VAL A 160 5.73 -21.45 15.94
N CYS A 161 6.55 -20.44 15.64
CA CYS A 161 7.33 -20.37 14.40
C CYS A 161 8.29 -21.56 14.25
N ILE A 162 9.04 -21.90 15.31
CA ILE A 162 9.94 -23.07 15.32
C ILE A 162 9.14 -24.35 15.07
N ARG A 163 7.99 -24.53 15.73
CA ARG A 163 7.11 -25.70 15.51
C ARG A 163 6.58 -25.75 14.09
N GLY A 164 6.29 -24.61 13.48
CA GLY A 164 5.88 -24.51 12.08
C GLY A 164 6.91 -25.08 11.10
N LEU A 165 8.21 -24.96 11.41
CA LEU A 165 9.28 -25.51 10.57
C LEU A 165 9.28 -27.05 10.51
N PHE A 166 8.73 -27.71 11.53
CA PHE A 166 8.63 -29.17 11.60
C PHE A 166 7.37 -29.72 10.90
N ILE A 167 6.48 -28.86 10.41
CA ILE A 167 5.29 -29.27 9.66
C ILE A 167 5.68 -29.40 8.18
N PRO A 168 5.65 -30.61 7.58
CA PRO A 168 6.14 -30.84 6.22
C PRO A 168 5.44 -29.98 5.16
N ASP A 169 4.11 -29.89 5.20
CA ASP A 169 3.31 -29.11 4.25
C ASP A 169 3.66 -27.62 4.31
N LEU A 170 3.84 -27.09 5.52
CA LEU A 170 4.17 -25.70 5.74
C LEU A 170 5.59 -25.39 5.25
N ARG A 171 6.54 -26.31 5.46
CA ARG A 171 7.90 -26.17 4.94
C ARG A 171 7.92 -26.05 3.41
N VAL A 172 7.13 -26.86 2.70
CA VAL A 172 7.02 -26.76 1.24
C VAL A 172 6.45 -25.40 0.84
N LEU A 173 5.40 -24.95 1.52
CA LEU A 173 4.79 -23.64 1.27
C LEU A 173 5.78 -22.49 1.52
N LEU A 174 6.54 -22.55 2.60
CA LEU A 174 7.55 -21.55 2.97
C LEU A 174 8.68 -21.49 1.95
N VAL A 175 9.21 -22.63 1.52
CA VAL A 175 10.25 -22.66 0.48
C VAL A 175 9.73 -22.07 -0.83
N ARG A 176 8.47 -22.37 -1.21
CA ARG A 176 7.84 -21.75 -2.38
C ARG A 176 7.69 -20.24 -2.22
N ALA A 177 7.20 -19.78 -1.07
CA ALA A 177 7.03 -18.35 -0.78
C ALA A 177 8.37 -17.60 -0.81
N VAL A 178 9.41 -18.14 -0.17
CA VAL A 178 10.76 -17.55 -0.17
C VAL A 178 11.35 -17.52 -1.58
N LYS A 179 11.25 -18.61 -2.36
CA LYS A 179 11.73 -18.63 -3.75
C LYS A 179 10.99 -17.64 -4.65
N ALA A 180 9.67 -17.54 -4.51
CA ALA A 180 8.86 -16.59 -5.26
C ALA A 180 9.25 -15.14 -4.89
N THR A 181 9.41 -14.87 -3.60
CA THR A 181 9.82 -13.55 -3.09
C THR A 181 11.20 -13.18 -3.60
N MET A 182 12.21 -14.05 -3.46
CA MET A 182 13.56 -13.81 -3.97
C MET A 182 13.59 -13.54 -5.47
N ARG A 183 12.81 -14.28 -6.27
CA ARG A 183 12.73 -14.06 -7.72
C ARG A 183 12.18 -12.69 -8.06
N LEU A 184 11.07 -12.29 -7.43
CA LEU A 184 10.46 -10.97 -7.64
C LEU A 184 11.41 -9.86 -7.18
N THR A 185 12.01 -9.99 -5.99
CA THR A 185 12.99 -9.02 -5.48
C THR A 185 14.21 -8.90 -6.40
N ALA A 186 14.74 -10.01 -6.90
CA ALA A 186 15.89 -9.99 -7.81
C ALA A 186 15.54 -9.25 -9.12
N MET A 187 14.39 -9.56 -9.73
CA MET A 187 13.89 -8.85 -10.92
C MET A 187 13.80 -7.34 -10.65
N VAL A 188 13.17 -6.95 -9.54
CA VAL A 188 13.00 -5.54 -9.14
C VAL A 188 14.34 -4.84 -8.95
N ILE A 189 15.31 -5.47 -8.28
CA ILE A 189 16.65 -4.88 -8.08
C ILE A 189 17.36 -4.66 -9.42
N PHE A 190 17.30 -5.62 -10.35
CA PHE A 190 17.91 -5.45 -11.68
C PHE A 190 17.28 -4.30 -12.47
N ILE A 191 15.96 -4.14 -12.39
CA ILE A 191 15.24 -3.00 -12.99
C ILE A 191 15.70 -1.70 -12.35
N LEU A 192 15.78 -1.64 -11.01
CA LEU A 192 16.25 -0.48 -10.25
C LEU A 192 17.66 -0.04 -10.65
N ILE A 193 18.57 -1.01 -10.83
CA ILE A 193 19.93 -0.73 -11.31
C ILE A 193 19.87 -0.10 -12.71
N GLY A 194 19.13 -0.73 -13.63
CA GLY A 194 18.97 -0.24 -15.01
C GLY A 194 18.33 1.14 -15.09
N SER A 195 17.27 1.38 -14.31
CA SER A 195 16.55 2.65 -14.27
C SER A 195 17.38 3.77 -13.65
N THR A 196 18.21 3.46 -12.65
CA THR A 196 19.12 4.43 -12.02
C THR A 196 20.21 4.82 -13.01
N CYS A 197 20.80 3.85 -13.71
CA CYS A 197 21.74 4.12 -14.80
C CYS A 197 21.10 4.98 -15.89
N PHE A 198 19.89 4.62 -16.36
CA PHE A 198 19.16 5.41 -17.35
C PHE A 198 18.88 6.82 -16.85
N SER A 199 18.38 6.99 -15.62
CA SER A 199 18.02 8.29 -15.04
C SER A 199 19.23 9.20 -14.91
N ILE A 200 20.37 8.67 -14.46
CA ILE A 200 21.62 9.45 -14.34
C ILE A 200 22.11 9.88 -15.73
N VAL A 201 22.14 8.97 -16.70
CA VAL A 201 22.57 9.30 -18.07
C VAL A 201 21.62 10.31 -18.70
N PHE A 202 20.31 10.09 -18.58
CA PHE A 202 19.27 10.96 -19.10
C PHE A 202 19.34 12.37 -18.49
N GLN A 203 19.53 12.48 -17.18
CA GLN A 203 19.75 13.76 -16.51
C GLN A 203 21.08 14.40 -16.92
N GLY A 204 22.13 13.60 -17.09
CA GLY A 204 23.46 14.06 -17.53
C GLY A 204 23.49 14.64 -18.95
N VAL A 205 22.56 14.26 -19.82
CA VAL A 205 22.40 14.82 -21.18
C VAL A 205 21.30 15.88 -21.29
N ASP A 206 20.93 16.51 -20.16
CA ASP A 206 19.85 17.51 -20.09
C ASP A 206 18.46 16.98 -20.54
N GLY A 207 18.25 15.66 -20.53
CA GLY A 207 16.99 15.05 -20.96
C GLY A 207 15.79 15.55 -20.14
N GLY A 208 15.99 15.86 -18.85
CA GLY A 208 14.96 16.44 -17.99
C GLY A 208 14.45 17.77 -18.50
N ARG A 209 15.35 18.66 -18.93
CA ARG A 209 14.99 19.96 -19.53
C ARG A 209 14.32 19.78 -20.89
N TRP A 210 14.82 18.85 -21.70
CA TRP A 210 14.20 18.55 -22.99
C TRP A 210 12.75 18.09 -22.82
N LEU A 211 12.50 17.18 -21.87
CA LEU A 211 11.15 16.73 -21.60
C LEU A 211 10.28 17.83 -20.97
N GLU A 212 10.85 18.63 -20.06
CA GLU A 212 10.15 19.76 -19.46
C GLU A 212 9.63 20.73 -20.53
N HIS A 213 10.46 21.11 -21.51
CA HIS A 213 10.01 21.94 -22.63
C HIS A 213 8.91 21.22 -23.45
N LEU A 214 9.14 19.96 -23.83
CA LEU A 214 8.18 19.19 -24.64
C LEU A 214 6.80 19.08 -23.96
N LEU A 215 6.76 18.93 -22.64
CA LEU A 215 5.52 18.80 -21.86
C LEU A 215 4.92 20.16 -21.43
N THR A 216 5.71 21.21 -21.25
CA THR A 216 5.21 22.56 -20.94
C THR A 216 4.69 23.29 -22.17
N ASP A 217 5.20 22.94 -23.36
CA ASP A 217 4.71 23.43 -24.65
C ASP A 217 3.40 22.75 -25.09
N LEU A 218 2.94 21.70 -24.36
CA LEU A 218 1.67 21.07 -24.64
C LEU A 218 0.50 22.04 -24.39
N PRO A 219 -0.43 22.17 -25.35
CA PRO A 219 -1.62 22.99 -25.15
C PRO A 219 -2.48 22.43 -24.01
N GLY A 220 -2.95 23.31 -23.11
CA GLY A 220 -3.89 22.95 -22.05
C GLY A 220 -3.32 22.93 -20.62
N GLY A 221 -2.06 23.31 -20.42
CA GLY A 221 -1.46 23.49 -19.08
C GLY A 221 -1.61 22.25 -18.20
N VAL A 222 -2.18 22.42 -17.00
CA VAL A 222 -2.41 21.31 -16.06
C VAL A 222 -3.27 20.20 -16.67
N TRP A 223 -4.36 20.54 -17.37
CA TRP A 223 -5.26 19.54 -17.94
C TRP A 223 -4.64 18.80 -19.12
N GLY A 224 -3.90 19.53 -19.98
CA GLY A 224 -3.14 18.94 -21.07
C GLY A 224 -2.11 17.93 -20.54
N PHE A 225 -1.32 18.35 -19.55
CA PHE A 225 -0.35 17.48 -18.86
C PHE A 225 -1.02 16.22 -18.27
N LEU A 226 -2.09 16.37 -17.50
CA LEU A 226 -2.74 15.25 -16.84
C LEU A 226 -3.34 14.25 -17.84
N ILE A 227 -3.97 14.72 -18.91
CA ILE A 227 -4.54 13.85 -19.95
C ILE A 227 -3.43 13.10 -20.68
N VAL A 228 -2.40 13.82 -21.15
CA VAL A 228 -1.30 13.23 -21.92
C VAL A 228 -0.54 12.22 -21.08
N VAL A 229 -0.21 12.55 -19.83
CA VAL A 229 0.50 11.63 -18.92
C VAL A 229 -0.35 10.41 -18.61
N ASN A 230 -1.64 10.56 -18.33
CA ASN A 230 -2.48 9.40 -18.04
C ASN A 230 -2.62 8.48 -19.26
N LEU A 231 -2.82 9.03 -20.47
CA LEU A 231 -2.86 8.22 -21.68
C LEU A 231 -1.51 7.55 -21.96
N PHE A 232 -0.41 8.30 -21.84
CA PHE A 232 0.93 7.77 -22.04
C PHE A 232 1.23 6.60 -21.10
N VAL A 233 1.01 6.79 -19.79
CA VAL A 233 1.23 5.74 -18.79
C VAL A 233 0.28 4.56 -19.01
N PHE A 234 -0.98 4.81 -19.38
CA PHE A 234 -1.95 3.76 -19.69
C PHE A 234 -1.45 2.84 -20.82
N PHE A 235 -0.95 3.40 -21.93
CA PHE A 235 -0.43 2.61 -23.04
C PHE A 235 0.88 1.90 -22.70
N ILE A 236 1.80 2.58 -22.00
CA ILE A 236 3.07 1.97 -21.58
C ILE A 236 2.84 0.82 -20.59
N ALA A 237 1.81 0.91 -19.73
CA ALA A 237 1.43 -0.12 -18.77
C ALA A 237 0.93 -1.42 -19.40
N PHE A 238 0.70 -1.47 -20.72
CA PHE A 238 0.50 -2.72 -21.43
C PHE A 238 1.82 -3.46 -21.69
N PHE A 239 2.94 -2.76 -21.83
CA PHE A 239 4.21 -3.38 -22.22
C PHE A 239 5.21 -3.49 -21.08
N LEU A 240 5.16 -2.54 -20.14
CA LEU A 240 6.05 -2.48 -19.00
C LEU A 240 5.31 -2.86 -17.71
N ASP A 241 6.00 -3.59 -16.84
CA ASP A 241 5.51 -3.85 -15.49
C ASP A 241 5.57 -2.55 -14.64
N PHE A 242 4.76 -2.48 -13.59
CA PHE A 242 4.58 -1.28 -12.80
C PHE A 242 5.88 -0.85 -12.12
N PHE A 243 6.78 -1.78 -11.80
CA PHE A 243 8.08 -1.43 -11.22
C PHE A 243 8.91 -0.61 -12.21
N GLU A 244 8.99 -1.02 -13.47
CA GLU A 244 9.71 -0.37 -14.54
C GLU A 244 9.15 1.03 -14.78
N ILE A 245 7.82 1.16 -14.80
CA ILE A 245 7.17 2.47 -14.96
C ILE A 245 7.50 3.37 -13.78
N VAL A 246 7.39 2.86 -12.56
CA VAL A 246 7.67 3.64 -11.35
C VAL A 246 9.15 4.01 -11.25
N PHE A 247 10.07 3.19 -11.72
CA PHE A 247 11.50 3.49 -11.63
C PHE A 247 12.08 4.26 -12.82
N ILE A 248 11.45 4.20 -14.00
CA ILE A 248 11.94 4.88 -15.22
C ILE A 248 11.12 6.14 -15.51
N ILE A 249 9.79 6.02 -15.50
CA ILE A 249 8.87 7.07 -15.98
C ILE A 249 8.54 8.06 -14.86
N VAL A 250 8.36 7.61 -13.62
CA VAL A 250 7.97 8.52 -12.52
C VAL A 250 9.05 9.54 -12.18
N PRO A 251 10.35 9.20 -12.04
CA PRO A 251 11.39 10.21 -11.78
C PRO A 251 11.50 11.25 -12.90
N LEU A 252 11.14 10.85 -14.11
CA LEU A 252 11.10 11.71 -15.29
C LEU A 252 9.91 12.68 -15.26
N LEU A 253 8.74 12.23 -14.81
CA LEU A 253 7.53 13.05 -14.75
C LEU A 253 7.39 13.86 -13.45
N ALA A 254 8.01 13.42 -12.35
CA ALA A 254 7.85 14.01 -11.03
C ALA A 254 8.24 15.49 -10.95
N PRO A 255 9.36 15.97 -11.54
CA PRO A 255 9.70 17.39 -11.51
C PRO A 255 8.63 18.25 -12.19
N ILE A 256 8.14 17.79 -13.34
CA ILE A 256 7.12 18.48 -14.14
C ILE A 256 5.77 18.49 -13.39
N ALA A 257 5.40 17.35 -12.80
CA ALA A 257 4.21 17.23 -11.97
C ALA A 257 4.28 18.16 -10.74
N LYS A 258 5.45 18.28 -10.09
CA LYS A 258 5.62 19.23 -8.97
C LYS A 258 5.36 20.65 -9.44
N THR A 259 5.97 21.08 -10.54
CA THR A 259 5.81 22.44 -11.07
C THR A 259 4.37 22.75 -11.47
N LEU A 260 3.71 21.86 -12.21
CA LEU A 260 2.37 22.11 -12.75
C LEU A 260 1.23 21.91 -11.74
N LEU A 261 1.38 20.97 -10.79
CA LEU A 261 0.28 20.60 -9.88
C LEU A 261 0.32 21.36 -8.55
N THR A 262 1.49 21.91 -8.15
CA THR A 262 1.62 22.71 -6.92
C THR A 262 0.62 23.87 -6.85
N PRO A 263 0.36 24.64 -7.92
CA PRO A 263 -0.65 25.71 -7.90
C PRO A 263 -2.08 25.23 -7.61
N VAL A 264 -2.40 23.96 -7.83
CA VAL A 264 -3.76 23.41 -7.72
C VAL A 264 -4.04 22.84 -6.34
N VAL A 265 -3.08 22.10 -5.78
CA VAL A 265 -3.28 21.33 -4.54
C VAL A 265 -2.30 21.65 -3.41
N GLY A 266 -1.31 22.52 -3.68
CA GLY A 266 -0.22 22.84 -2.75
C GLY A 266 0.99 21.91 -2.91
N GLU A 267 2.14 22.36 -2.42
CA GLU A 267 3.44 21.71 -2.65
C GLU A 267 3.52 20.31 -2.02
N GLU A 268 2.92 20.12 -0.85
CA GLU A 268 2.93 18.84 -0.14
C GLU A 268 2.06 17.79 -0.84
N ALA A 269 0.88 18.20 -1.33
CA ALA A 269 -0.11 17.30 -1.90
C ALA A 269 0.08 17.02 -3.40
N ALA A 270 0.83 17.85 -4.13
CA ALA A 270 1.02 17.73 -5.59
C ALA A 270 1.51 16.34 -6.01
N LEU A 271 2.60 15.87 -5.41
CA LEU A 271 3.18 14.57 -5.75
C LEU A 271 2.35 13.41 -5.21
N ILE A 272 1.64 13.59 -4.09
CA ILE A 272 0.74 12.56 -3.57
C ILE A 272 -0.46 12.37 -4.50
N TRP A 273 -1.09 13.46 -4.94
CA TRP A 273 -2.18 13.42 -5.91
C TRP A 273 -1.74 12.81 -7.23
N PHE A 274 -0.58 13.22 -7.74
CA PHE A 274 0.02 12.63 -8.93
C PHE A 274 0.28 11.13 -8.78
N GLY A 275 0.92 10.72 -7.69
CA GLY A 275 1.23 9.32 -7.42
C GLY A 275 -0.02 8.46 -7.25
N VAL A 276 -1.03 8.93 -6.52
CA VAL A 276 -2.30 8.22 -6.36
C VAL A 276 -3.01 8.10 -7.70
N MET A 277 -3.04 9.15 -8.52
CA MET A 277 -3.61 9.13 -9.87
C MET A 277 -2.91 8.11 -10.77
N LEU A 278 -1.58 8.11 -10.81
CA LEU A 278 -0.81 7.09 -11.53
C LEU A 278 -1.09 5.69 -11.00
N CYS A 279 -1.26 5.51 -9.68
CA CYS A 279 -1.59 4.23 -9.09
C CYS A 279 -2.97 3.73 -9.53
N VAL A 280 -3.98 4.61 -9.61
CA VAL A 280 -5.32 4.27 -10.11
C VAL A 280 -5.25 3.93 -11.60
N ASN A 281 -4.47 4.67 -12.36
CA ASN A 281 -4.28 4.43 -13.80
C ASN A 281 -3.55 3.10 -14.05
N LEU A 282 -2.45 2.81 -13.35
CA LEU A 282 -1.72 1.54 -13.44
C LEU A 282 -2.59 0.32 -13.11
N GLN A 283 -3.64 0.47 -12.30
CA GLN A 283 -4.56 -0.64 -12.04
C GLN A 283 -5.37 -1.07 -13.27
N THR A 284 -5.63 -0.15 -14.21
CA THR A 284 -6.37 -0.48 -15.44
C THR A 284 -5.66 -1.57 -16.25
N SER A 285 -4.32 -1.57 -16.28
CA SER A 285 -3.54 -2.56 -17.03
C SER A 285 -3.57 -3.95 -16.40
N PHE A 286 -3.78 -4.05 -15.09
CA PHE A 286 -3.99 -5.35 -14.42
C PHE A 286 -5.33 -6.01 -14.78
N MET A 287 -6.26 -5.24 -15.35
CA MET A 287 -7.63 -5.66 -15.64
C MET A 287 -7.89 -5.95 -17.12
N HIS A 288 -6.91 -5.74 -18.01
CA HIS A 288 -7.05 -6.00 -19.44
C HIS A 288 -5.75 -6.56 -20.04
N PRO A 289 -5.81 -7.45 -21.06
CA PRO A 289 -4.60 -7.88 -21.78
C PRO A 289 -3.85 -6.69 -22.41
N PRO A 290 -2.52 -6.81 -22.59
CA PRO A 290 -1.69 -8.02 -22.48
C PRO A 290 -1.19 -8.35 -21.06
N PHE A 291 -1.32 -7.46 -20.08
CA PHE A 291 -0.77 -7.67 -18.73
C PHE A 291 -1.75 -8.41 -17.80
N GLY A 292 -2.98 -7.90 -17.65
CA GLY A 292 -4.18 -8.65 -17.29
C GLY A 292 -4.06 -9.70 -16.17
N PHE A 293 -3.24 -9.49 -15.13
CA PHE A 293 -2.94 -10.53 -14.14
C PHE A 293 -4.18 -11.16 -13.51
N ALA A 294 -5.21 -10.34 -13.25
CA ALA A 294 -6.48 -10.83 -12.71
C ALA A 294 -7.18 -11.79 -13.67
N LEU A 295 -7.13 -11.51 -14.97
CA LEU A 295 -7.74 -12.32 -16.02
C LEU A 295 -7.00 -13.63 -16.23
N PHE A 296 -5.66 -13.63 -16.15
CA PHE A 296 -4.86 -14.85 -16.23
C PHE A 296 -5.01 -15.72 -14.99
N TYR A 297 -5.16 -15.12 -13.81
CA TYR A 297 -5.52 -15.86 -12.61
C TYR A 297 -6.90 -16.51 -12.74
N LEU A 298 -7.90 -15.74 -13.21
CA LEU A 298 -9.25 -16.27 -13.46
C LEU A 298 -9.21 -17.40 -14.49
N ARG A 299 -8.43 -17.25 -15.56
CA ARG A 299 -8.25 -18.30 -16.56
C ARG A 299 -7.64 -19.57 -15.96
N GLY A 300 -6.76 -19.46 -14.97
CA GLY A 300 -6.14 -20.60 -14.28
C GLY A 300 -7.11 -21.42 -13.43
N VAL A 301 -8.22 -20.81 -12.98
CA VAL A 301 -9.27 -21.49 -12.19
C VAL A 301 -10.54 -21.75 -12.99
N ALA A 302 -10.70 -21.13 -14.15
CA ALA A 302 -11.89 -21.25 -14.99
C ALA A 302 -11.99 -22.65 -15.63
N PRO A 303 -13.22 -23.22 -15.70
CA PRO A 303 -13.49 -24.46 -16.41
C PRO A 303 -13.02 -24.39 -17.87
N LYS A 304 -12.77 -25.55 -18.50
CA LYS A 304 -12.30 -25.58 -19.91
C LYS A 304 -13.35 -25.05 -20.89
N GLU A 305 -14.61 -25.05 -20.46
CA GLU A 305 -15.78 -24.58 -21.20
C GLU A 305 -15.78 -23.05 -21.36
N VAL A 306 -15.15 -22.32 -20.42
CA VAL A 306 -15.06 -20.85 -20.47
C VAL A 306 -13.85 -20.44 -21.31
N LYS A 307 -14.10 -19.75 -22.43
CA LYS A 307 -13.03 -19.30 -23.32
C LYS A 307 -12.33 -18.08 -22.72
N SER A 308 -11.05 -17.90 -23.06
CA SER A 308 -10.31 -16.70 -22.66
C SER A 308 -10.96 -15.42 -23.18
N SER A 309 -11.60 -15.47 -24.35
CA SER A 309 -12.40 -14.36 -24.88
C SER A 309 -13.50 -13.95 -23.91
N ASP A 310 -14.24 -14.90 -23.36
CA ASP A 310 -15.38 -14.61 -22.49
C ASP A 310 -14.92 -13.88 -21.22
N ILE A 311 -13.75 -14.27 -20.71
CA ILE A 311 -13.08 -13.58 -19.60
C ILE A 311 -12.68 -12.15 -19.99
N TYR A 312 -12.14 -11.94 -21.19
CA TYR A 312 -11.70 -10.62 -21.65
C TYR A 312 -12.87 -9.68 -21.90
N MET A 313 -13.90 -10.14 -22.60
CA MET A 313 -15.13 -9.36 -22.80
C MET A 313 -15.82 -9.06 -21.46
N GLY A 314 -15.82 -10.01 -20.52
CA GLY A 314 -16.35 -9.82 -19.17
C GLY A 314 -15.59 -8.76 -18.35
N ALA A 315 -14.34 -8.45 -18.71
CA ALA A 315 -13.53 -7.45 -18.03
C ALA A 315 -13.82 -6.01 -18.49
N ILE A 316 -14.32 -5.81 -19.70
CA ILE A 316 -14.51 -4.49 -20.33
C ILE A 316 -15.32 -3.52 -19.45
N PRO A 317 -16.48 -3.91 -18.85
CA PRO A 317 -17.22 -2.99 -17.99
C PRO A 317 -16.41 -2.50 -16.79
N TRP A 318 -15.56 -3.35 -16.24
CA TRP A 318 -14.72 -3.00 -15.10
C TRP A 318 -13.58 -2.06 -15.49
N VAL A 319 -12.98 -2.26 -16.67
CA VAL A 319 -11.99 -1.33 -17.24
C VAL A 319 -12.64 0.03 -17.47
N PHE A 320 -13.86 0.07 -18.00
CA PHE A 320 -14.58 1.32 -18.21
C PHE A 320 -14.85 2.07 -16.90
N LEU A 321 -15.32 1.37 -15.86
CA LEU A 321 -15.48 1.96 -14.52
C LEU A 321 -14.15 2.46 -13.95
N GLN A 322 -13.05 1.77 -14.23
CA GLN A 322 -11.71 2.20 -13.81
C GLN A 322 -11.28 3.48 -14.54
N MET A 323 -11.58 3.61 -15.83
CA MET A 323 -11.34 4.86 -16.59
C MET A 323 -12.18 6.02 -16.06
N ILE A 324 -13.44 5.76 -15.68
CA ILE A 324 -14.28 6.75 -14.98
C ILE A 324 -13.61 7.17 -13.67
N LEU A 325 -13.11 6.23 -12.88
CA LEU A 325 -12.42 6.55 -11.63
C LEU A 325 -11.18 7.41 -11.86
N VAL A 326 -10.35 7.10 -12.87
CA VAL A 326 -9.19 7.93 -13.25
C VAL A 326 -9.64 9.35 -13.57
N ALA A 327 -10.68 9.51 -14.40
CA ALA A 327 -11.24 10.81 -14.74
C ALA A 327 -11.76 11.57 -13.51
N LEU A 328 -12.40 10.87 -12.56
CA LEU A 328 -12.88 11.48 -11.31
C LEU A 328 -11.73 11.92 -10.40
N VAL A 329 -10.65 11.14 -10.31
CA VAL A 329 -9.45 11.52 -9.53
C VAL A 329 -8.73 12.72 -10.15
N VAL A 330 -8.70 12.80 -11.49
CA VAL A 330 -8.17 13.95 -12.25
C VAL A 330 -9.05 15.18 -12.04
N ALA A 331 -10.38 15.03 -12.08
CA ALA A 331 -11.30 16.16 -11.96
C ALA A 331 -11.45 16.69 -10.53
N PHE A 332 -11.32 15.83 -9.53
CA PHE A 332 -11.60 16.15 -8.12
C PHE A 332 -10.41 15.82 -7.21
N PRO A 333 -9.34 16.66 -7.20
CA PRO A 333 -8.16 16.43 -6.36
C PRO A 333 -8.47 16.31 -4.87
N LYS A 334 -9.58 16.91 -4.42
CA LYS A 334 -10.07 16.85 -3.04
C LYS A 334 -10.27 15.41 -2.55
N GLN A 335 -10.54 14.45 -3.44
CA GLN A 335 -10.67 13.05 -3.07
C GLN A 335 -9.38 12.49 -2.46
N VAL A 336 -8.22 12.96 -2.95
CA VAL A 336 -6.91 12.58 -2.44
C VAL A 336 -6.51 13.46 -1.26
N THR A 337 -6.76 14.76 -1.33
CA THR A 337 -6.25 15.69 -0.31
C THR A 337 -7.10 15.76 0.96
N MET A 338 -8.32 15.23 0.96
CA MET A 338 -9.24 15.30 2.12
C MET A 338 -8.70 14.61 3.37
N PHE A 339 -7.96 13.52 3.22
CA PHE A 339 -7.41 12.73 4.32
C PHE A 339 -5.96 13.06 4.64
N LEU A 340 -5.35 14.00 3.91
CA LEU A 340 -4.00 14.47 4.19
C LEU A 340 -4.04 15.44 5.36
N ASP A 341 -3.00 15.37 6.19
CA ASP A 341 -2.81 16.34 7.25
C ASP A 341 -2.60 17.71 6.60
N LYS A 342 -3.40 18.71 7.01
CA LYS A 342 -3.22 20.07 6.50
C LYS A 342 -1.87 20.58 7.00
N PRO A 343 -1.09 21.29 6.16
CA PRO A 343 0.16 21.88 6.62
C PRO A 343 -0.14 22.70 7.87
N LEU A 344 0.54 22.38 8.97
CA LEU A 344 0.53 23.23 10.14
C LEU A 344 1.09 24.56 9.66
N ASN A 345 0.25 25.59 9.63
CA ASN A 345 0.68 26.95 9.34
C ASN A 345 1.43 27.45 10.59
N ILE A 346 2.63 26.89 10.80
CA ILE A 346 3.53 27.26 11.89
C ILE A 346 4.08 28.62 11.47
N ASP A 347 3.51 29.65 12.07
CA ASP A 347 4.06 30.99 12.03
C ASP A 347 5.44 30.92 12.70
N TYR A 348 6.51 30.83 11.90
CA TYR A 348 7.88 30.67 12.38
C TYR A 348 8.28 31.80 13.34
N ASP A 349 7.64 32.97 13.21
CA ASP A 349 7.83 34.13 14.08
C ASP A 349 7.26 33.94 15.50
N LYS A 350 6.39 32.93 15.70
CA LYS A 350 5.77 32.61 17.00
C LYS A 350 6.38 31.38 17.67
N VAL A 351 7.37 30.73 17.06
CA VAL A 351 8.03 29.55 17.63
C VAL A 351 8.96 29.99 18.75
N LYS A 352 8.50 29.89 20.00
CA LYS A 352 9.36 30.05 21.18
C LYS A 352 10.12 28.75 21.44
N ILE A 353 11.43 28.77 21.17
CA ILE A 353 12.34 27.70 21.57
C ILE A 353 12.67 27.91 23.05
N GLU A 354 11.93 27.25 23.93
CA GLU A 354 12.28 27.21 25.36
C GLU A 354 13.44 26.24 25.54
N MET A 355 14.66 26.79 25.60
CA MET A 355 15.83 26.03 25.99
C MET A 355 15.80 25.80 27.51
N PRO A 356 15.87 24.55 28.01
CA PRO A 356 15.99 24.30 29.44
C PRO A 356 17.27 24.94 29.97
N VAL A 357 17.12 25.82 30.97
CA VAL A 357 18.20 26.67 31.51
C VAL A 357 19.33 25.84 32.16
N ASP A 358 19.08 24.56 32.46
CA ASP A 358 20.02 23.65 33.12
C ASP A 358 21.16 23.14 32.21
N SER A 359 21.17 23.46 30.91
CA SER A 359 22.23 23.01 29.98
C SER A 359 23.44 23.95 29.88
N PHE A 360 23.49 25.06 30.63
CA PHE A 360 24.65 25.94 30.65
C PHE A 360 25.52 25.69 31.89
N PRO A 361 26.84 25.47 31.74
CA PRO A 361 27.76 25.49 32.87
C PRO A 361 27.62 26.82 33.61
N SER A 362 27.38 26.75 34.92
CA SER A 362 27.17 27.93 35.77
C SER A 362 28.31 28.95 35.59
N GLY A 363 27.99 30.09 34.98
CA GLY A 363 28.90 31.24 34.86
C GLY A 363 29.19 31.73 33.43
N GLU A 364 28.75 31.05 32.37
CA GLU A 364 28.90 31.54 30.99
C GLU A 364 27.65 32.31 30.52
N ASP A 365 27.85 33.53 30.00
CA ASP A 365 26.79 34.35 29.38
C ASP A 365 26.17 33.56 28.20
N PRO A 366 24.85 33.27 28.22
CA PRO A 366 24.18 32.46 27.20
C PRO A 366 24.43 32.96 25.77
N THR A 367 24.58 34.27 25.61
CA THR A 367 24.76 34.95 24.32
C THR A 367 26.10 34.59 23.69
N LYS A 368 27.17 34.48 24.48
CA LYS A 368 28.52 34.11 24.01
C LYS A 368 28.65 32.63 23.68
N ALA A 369 27.92 31.77 24.40
CA ALA A 369 27.89 30.34 24.13
C ALA A 369 27.24 30.02 22.77
N ILE A 370 26.19 30.76 22.41
CA ILE A 370 25.49 30.64 21.12
C ILE A 370 26.38 31.12 19.96
N GLU A 371 27.05 32.27 20.09
CA GLU A 371 27.99 32.76 19.05
C GLU A 371 29.15 31.80 18.80
N ARG A 372 29.67 31.14 19.84
CA ARG A 372 30.74 30.14 19.73
C ARG A 372 30.25 28.87 19.03
N GLY A 373 28.98 28.49 19.25
CA GLY A 373 28.35 27.34 18.59
C GLY A 373 28.09 27.57 17.11
N LEU A 374 27.73 28.80 16.71
CA LEU A 374 27.46 29.16 15.30
C LEU A 374 28.72 29.35 14.45
N ARG A 375 29.90 29.54 15.08
CA ARG A 375 31.19 29.66 14.39
C ARG A 375 31.90 28.31 14.14
N LYS A 376 31.40 27.22 14.70
CA LYS A 376 31.82 25.85 14.39
C LYS A 376 30.84 25.22 13.43
#